data_AF-A0A4E0RJD2-F1
#
_entry.id   AF-A0A4E0RJD2-F1
#
_cell.length_a   1.000
_cell.length_b   1.000
_cell.length_c   1.000
_cell.angle_alpha   90.00
_cell.angle_beta   90.00
_cell.angle_gamma   90.00
#
_symmetry.space_group_name_H-M   'P 1'
#
loop_
_entity.id
_entity.type
_entity.pdbx_description
1 polymer ?
#
loop_
_entity_poly.entity_id
_entity_poly.type
_entity_poly.pdbx_seq_one_letter_code
_entity_poly.pdbx_strand_id
1 'polypeptide(L)'
;MVKRHEIVTTIYIVLHFLALIAEIVVLVMYFVAPYMFHRHLQELMMGLVLDYVAEDSQDLASDVMENFMRGLNCCGYYNGTDFDYSVHFDRRRSLNGIIIYLQYPIPCCKHNERKQRAAGCPQSFTLDNSNIRQGCWPVFDALFHKYVTIIGCGWIGIVILQILVLIAAIFYVRTKLRRTWPFGLKLGQSTFEDEEADDTIMEDEEFVE
;
A
#
# COMPACT_ATOMS: atom_id res chain seq x y z
N MET A 1 -1.58 -38.25 -17.56
CA MET A 1 -1.81 -37.44 -16.34
C MET A 1 -0.58 -36.66 -15.86
N VAL A 2 0.66 -37.14 -16.04
CA VAL A 2 1.90 -36.51 -15.51
C VAL A 2 2.16 -35.06 -16.01
N LYS A 3 1.92 -34.76 -17.30
CA LYS A 3 2.13 -33.41 -17.87
C LYS A 3 1.27 -32.30 -17.24
N ARG A 4 0.08 -32.63 -16.71
CA ARG A 4 -0.83 -31.62 -16.15
C ARG A 4 -0.25 -31.00 -14.87
N HIS A 5 0.43 -31.79 -14.04
CA HIS A 5 1.00 -31.29 -12.79
C HIS A 5 2.22 -30.38 -13.01
N GLU A 6 3.02 -30.65 -14.05
CA GLU A 6 4.22 -29.85 -14.35
C GLU A 6 3.86 -28.48 -14.91
N ILE A 7 2.90 -28.42 -15.83
CA ILE A 7 2.38 -27.15 -16.36
C ILE A 7 1.79 -26.28 -15.24
N VAL A 8 1.04 -26.89 -14.30
CA VAL A 8 0.45 -26.17 -13.17
C VAL A 8 1.54 -25.61 -12.24
N THR A 9 2.59 -26.37 -11.93
CA THR A 9 3.70 -25.86 -11.11
C THR A 9 4.49 -24.76 -11.81
N THR A 10 4.69 -24.84 -13.12
CA THR A 10 5.35 -23.76 -13.88
C THR A 10 4.53 -22.47 -13.87
N ILE A 11 3.23 -22.55 -14.14
CA ILE A 11 2.34 -21.37 -14.08
C ILE A 11 2.35 -20.77 -12.67
N TYR A 12 2.28 -21.60 -11.64
CA TYR A 12 2.35 -21.18 -10.25
C TYR A 12 3.62 -20.36 -9.95
N ILE A 13 4.79 -20.85 -10.35
CA ILE A 13 6.07 -20.14 -10.16
C ILE A 13 6.07 -18.79 -10.89
N VAL A 14 5.60 -18.76 -12.14
CA VAL A 14 5.55 -17.52 -12.93
C VAL A 14 4.63 -16.48 -12.27
N LEU A 15 3.42 -16.88 -11.85
CA LEU A 15 2.48 -15.96 -11.20
C LEU A 15 3.04 -15.40 -9.89
N HIS A 16 3.64 -16.24 -9.06
CA HIS A 16 4.23 -15.80 -7.81
C HIS A 16 5.48 -14.93 -8.00
N PHE A 17 6.25 -15.16 -9.06
CA PHE A 17 7.37 -14.29 -9.41
C PHE A 17 6.89 -12.90 -9.86
N LEU A 18 5.83 -12.84 -10.68
CA LEU A 18 5.21 -11.56 -11.07
C LEU A 18 4.63 -10.81 -9.86
N ALA A 19 3.97 -11.53 -8.95
CA ALA A 19 3.48 -10.95 -7.70
C ALA A 19 4.62 -10.39 -6.84
N LEU A 20 5.73 -11.13 -6.72
CA LEU A 20 6.92 -10.69 -5.98
C LEU A 20 7.51 -9.39 -6.56
N ILE A 21 7.56 -9.26 -7.89
CA ILE A 21 8.03 -8.01 -8.52
C ILE A 21 7.11 -6.84 -8.12
N ALA A 22 5.79 -7.02 -8.19
CA ALA A 22 4.84 -5.98 -7.80
C ALA A 22 4.96 -5.61 -6.30
N GLU A 23 5.14 -6.61 -5.43
CA GLU A 23 5.37 -6.42 -4.00
C GLU A 23 6.64 -5.60 -3.72
N ILE A 24 7.74 -5.91 -4.43
CA ILE A 24 9.00 -5.17 -4.30
C ILE A 24 8.80 -3.71 -4.72
N VAL A 25 8.06 -3.43 -5.80
CA VAL A 25 7.76 -2.05 -6.24
C VAL A 25 7.02 -1.28 -5.15
N VAL A 26 6.01 -1.90 -4.52
CA VAL A 26 5.25 -1.28 -3.42
C VAL A 26 6.15 -1.01 -2.20
N LEU A 27 7.00 -1.97 -1.83
CA LEU A 27 7.95 -1.81 -0.72
C LEU A 27 8.95 -0.68 -0.99
N VAL A 28 9.51 -0.61 -2.20
CA VAL A 28 10.41 0.46 -2.60
C VAL A 28 9.70 1.81 -2.54
N MET A 29 8.48 1.91 -3.07
CA MET A 29 7.68 3.15 -3.00
C MET A 29 7.45 3.59 -1.55
N TYR A 30 7.16 2.65 -0.65
CA TYR A 30 6.97 2.91 0.77
C TYR A 30 8.24 3.42 1.47
N PHE A 31 9.39 2.75 1.27
CA PHE A 31 10.62 3.10 1.98
C PHE A 31 11.39 4.27 1.37
N VAL A 32 11.36 4.41 0.04
CA VAL A 32 12.22 5.36 -0.67
C VAL A 32 11.52 6.70 -0.91
N ALA A 33 10.21 6.71 -1.17
CA ALA A 33 9.48 7.93 -1.54
C ALA A 33 8.19 8.16 -0.72
N PRO A 34 8.21 8.06 0.63
CA PRO A 34 7.01 8.34 1.44
C PRO A 34 6.51 9.78 1.26
N TYR A 35 7.41 10.72 0.94
CA TYR A 35 7.08 12.13 0.77
C TYR A 35 6.16 12.40 -0.43
N MET A 36 6.29 11.63 -1.53
CA MET A 36 5.45 11.82 -2.73
C MET A 36 4.00 11.45 -2.44
N PHE A 37 3.81 10.35 -1.72
CA PHE A 37 2.48 9.89 -1.33
C PHE A 37 1.85 10.82 -0.29
N HIS A 38 2.62 11.24 0.72
CA HIS A 38 2.13 12.14 1.77
C HIS A 38 1.63 13.47 1.19
N ARG A 39 2.39 14.11 0.28
CA ARG A 39 1.94 15.36 -0.37
C ARG A 39 0.66 15.19 -1.17
N HIS A 40 0.56 14.10 -1.94
CA HIS A 40 -0.65 13.85 -2.71
C HIS A 40 -1.88 13.67 -1.80
N LEU A 41 -1.72 12.95 -0.68
CA LEU A 41 -2.78 12.82 0.32
C LEU A 41 -3.17 14.16 0.97
N GLN A 42 -2.19 15.05 1.22
CA GLN A 42 -2.46 16.40 1.73
C GLN A 42 -3.30 17.21 0.75
N GLU A 43 -2.90 17.23 -0.52
CA GLU A 43 -3.61 17.92 -1.60
C GLU A 43 -5.02 17.37 -1.77
N LEU A 44 -5.18 16.04 -1.74
CA LEU A 44 -6.49 15.39 -1.81
C LEU A 44 -7.37 15.80 -0.62
N MET A 45 -6.88 15.72 0.61
CA MET A 45 -7.71 16.08 1.78
C MET A 45 -8.08 17.56 1.78
N MET A 46 -7.16 18.45 1.44
CA MET A 46 -7.46 19.87 1.32
C MET A 46 -8.50 20.12 0.21
N GLY A 47 -8.37 19.44 -0.94
CA GLY A 47 -9.35 19.48 -2.03
C GLY A 47 -10.75 19.05 -1.58
N LEU A 48 -10.86 17.96 -0.81
CA LEU A 48 -12.13 17.49 -0.26
C LEU A 48 -12.79 18.51 0.68
N VAL A 49 -12.00 19.27 1.45
CA VAL A 49 -12.52 20.35 2.31
C VAL A 49 -13.02 21.53 1.48
N LEU A 50 -12.29 21.91 0.43
CA LEU A 50 -12.67 23.03 -0.44
C LEU A 50 -13.92 22.71 -1.28
N ASP A 51 -14.03 21.46 -1.76
CA ASP A 51 -15.14 20.96 -2.58
C ASP A 51 -16.33 20.45 -1.75
N TYR A 52 -16.24 20.51 -0.42
CA TYR A 52 -17.33 20.12 0.47
C TYR A 52 -18.58 20.97 0.23
N VAL A 53 -19.74 20.32 0.09
CA VAL A 53 -21.04 20.99 -0.09
C VAL A 53 -21.85 20.90 1.20
N ALA A 54 -22.28 19.69 1.57
CA ALA A 54 -23.08 19.42 2.76
C ALA A 54 -23.18 17.91 3.04
N GLU A 55 -23.49 17.52 4.28
CA GLU A 55 -23.60 16.11 4.70
C GLU A 55 -24.68 15.27 3.98
N ASP A 56 -25.70 15.90 3.40
CA ASP A 56 -26.78 15.22 2.66
C ASP A 56 -26.64 15.36 1.14
N SER A 57 -25.56 15.98 0.68
CA SER A 57 -25.24 16.01 -0.74
C SER A 57 -24.77 14.62 -1.20
N GLN A 58 -25.02 14.29 -2.47
CA GLN A 58 -24.55 13.03 -3.08
C GLN A 58 -23.12 13.15 -3.63
N ASP A 59 -22.39 14.18 -3.19
CA ASP A 59 -21.06 14.50 -3.66
C ASP A 59 -20.00 13.71 -2.89
N LEU A 60 -19.02 13.17 -3.62
CA LEU A 60 -17.94 12.36 -3.04
C LEU A 60 -17.15 13.12 -1.96
N ALA A 61 -16.89 14.42 -2.19
CA ALA A 61 -16.17 15.26 -1.24
C ALA A 61 -16.90 15.34 0.10
N SER A 62 -18.23 15.51 0.05
CA SER A 62 -19.06 15.61 1.23
C SER A 62 -19.17 14.31 2.01
N ASP A 63 -19.37 13.19 1.31
CA ASP A 63 -19.45 11.88 1.94
C ASP A 63 -18.12 11.49 2.62
N VAL A 64 -17.00 11.68 1.92
CA VAL A 64 -15.68 11.41 2.50
C VAL A 64 -15.42 12.32 3.70
N MET A 65 -15.64 13.62 3.57
CA MET A 65 -15.36 14.55 4.66
C MET A 65 -16.29 14.35 5.85
N GLU A 66 -17.56 14.00 5.64
CA GLU A 66 -18.47 13.63 6.74
C GLU A 66 -17.90 12.46 7.54
N ASN A 67 -17.50 11.39 6.85
CA ASN A 67 -16.94 10.20 7.48
C ASN A 67 -15.63 10.51 8.21
N PHE A 68 -14.77 11.35 7.64
CA PHE A 68 -13.53 11.77 8.28
C PHE A 68 -13.78 12.62 9.52
N MET A 69 -14.60 13.68 9.43
CA MET A 69 -14.89 14.57 10.56
C MET A 69 -15.52 13.81 11.73
N ARG A 70 -16.49 12.92 11.46
CA ARG A 70 -17.15 12.12 12.49
C ARG A 70 -16.26 10.98 13.00
N GLY A 71 -15.60 10.27 12.12
CA GLY A 71 -14.80 9.08 12.46
C GLY A 71 -13.51 9.43 13.20
N LEU A 72 -12.89 10.55 12.85
CA LEU A 72 -11.62 10.99 13.43
C LEU A 72 -11.79 12.09 14.49
N ASN A 73 -13.02 12.50 14.79
CA ASN A 73 -13.33 13.59 15.72
C ASN A 73 -12.55 14.87 15.41
N CYS A 74 -12.62 15.31 14.16
CA CYS A 74 -11.87 16.44 13.64
C CYS A 74 -12.78 17.34 12.79
N CYS A 75 -12.27 18.49 12.36
CA CYS A 75 -12.98 19.44 11.52
C CYS A 75 -12.00 20.15 10.59
N GLY A 76 -12.30 20.15 9.29
CA GLY A 76 -11.46 20.75 8.25
C GLY A 76 -10.13 20.01 8.06
N TYR A 77 -9.18 20.67 7.40
CA TYR A 77 -7.85 20.11 7.12
C TYR A 77 -6.92 20.32 8.33
N TYR A 78 -6.72 21.57 8.75
CA TYR A 78 -6.03 21.97 9.98
C TYR A 78 -6.99 22.39 11.10
N ASN A 79 -8.15 22.97 10.78
CA ASN A 79 -9.19 23.34 11.74
C ASN A 79 -10.49 23.74 11.01
N GLY A 80 -11.53 24.13 11.75
CA GLY A 80 -12.81 24.52 11.15
C GLY A 80 -12.76 25.72 10.21
N THR A 81 -11.82 26.66 10.39
CA THR A 81 -11.71 27.87 9.55
C THR A 81 -11.32 27.56 8.11
N ASP A 82 -10.88 26.33 7.81
CA ASP A 82 -10.63 25.92 6.43
C ASP A 82 -11.91 25.99 5.56
N PHE A 83 -13.10 25.85 6.16
CA PHE A 83 -14.38 26.01 5.46
C PHE A 83 -14.73 27.47 5.16
N ASP A 84 -14.01 28.44 5.71
CA ASP A 84 -14.15 29.86 5.32
C ASP A 84 -13.66 30.12 3.90
N TYR A 85 -12.82 29.23 3.38
CA TYR A 85 -12.34 29.26 2.00
C TYR A 85 -13.09 28.30 1.07
N SER A 86 -13.98 27.45 1.59
CA SER A 86 -14.82 26.58 0.78
C SER A 86 -15.96 27.39 0.15
N VAL A 87 -15.90 27.55 -1.17
CA VAL A 87 -16.92 28.26 -1.96
C VAL A 87 -18.19 27.41 -2.11
N HIS A 88 -18.04 26.10 -2.07
CA HIS A 88 -19.12 25.14 -2.31
C HIS A 88 -19.92 24.79 -1.04
N PHE A 89 -19.39 25.11 0.15
CA PHE A 89 -20.04 24.80 1.41
C PHE A 89 -21.39 25.52 1.53
N ASP A 90 -22.47 24.74 1.56
CA ASP A 90 -23.82 25.23 1.77
C ASP A 90 -24.03 25.58 3.25
N ARG A 91 -23.77 26.86 3.55
CA ARG A 91 -23.95 27.43 4.88
C ARG A 91 -25.41 27.55 5.28
N ARG A 92 -26.37 27.54 4.35
CA ARG A 92 -27.78 27.83 4.66
C ARG A 92 -28.58 26.54 4.77
N ARG A 93 -28.88 26.13 6.01
CA ARG A 93 -29.49 24.82 6.26
C ARG A 93 -30.82 24.93 6.99
N SER A 94 -31.75 24.02 6.67
CA SER A 94 -33.01 23.88 7.40
C SER A 94 -32.85 22.81 8.47
N LEU A 95 -32.90 23.21 9.74
CA LEU A 95 -32.86 22.30 10.88
C LEU A 95 -34.20 22.39 11.63
N ASN A 96 -34.95 21.29 11.67
CA ASN A 96 -36.30 21.25 12.27
C ASN A 96 -37.25 22.35 11.73
N GLY A 97 -37.14 22.68 10.44
CA GLY A 97 -37.95 23.73 9.80
C GLY A 97 -37.48 25.16 10.03
N ILE A 98 -36.38 25.36 10.77
CA ILE A 98 -35.76 26.68 10.99
C ILE A 98 -34.51 26.80 10.11
N ILE A 99 -34.42 27.90 9.36
CA ILE A 99 -33.24 28.21 8.56
C ILE A 99 -32.15 28.75 9.49
N ILE A 100 -31.00 28.08 9.49
CA ILE A 100 -29.79 28.50 10.21
C ILE A 100 -28.65 28.72 9.22
N TYR A 101 -27.74 29.62 9.57
CA TYR A 101 -26.49 29.82 8.86
C TYR A 101 -25.36 29.16 9.64
N LEU A 102 -24.72 28.18 9.02
CA LEU A 102 -23.64 27.40 9.59
C LEU A 102 -22.30 28.11 9.41
N GLN A 103 -21.56 28.23 10.52
CA GLN A 103 -20.16 28.65 10.45
C GLN A 103 -19.28 27.51 9.94
N TYR A 104 -19.53 26.29 10.41
CA TYR A 104 -18.80 25.07 10.04
C TYR A 104 -19.77 23.93 9.73
N PRO A 105 -19.34 22.87 9.02
CA PRO A 105 -20.20 21.73 8.74
C PRO A 105 -20.72 21.04 10.00
N ILE A 106 -21.94 20.50 9.92
CA ILE A 106 -22.56 19.77 11.02
C ILE A 106 -21.74 18.54 11.45
N PRO A 107 -21.04 17.80 10.55
CA PRO A 107 -20.14 16.73 10.97
C PRO A 107 -19.00 17.17 11.92
N CYS A 108 -18.66 18.46 12.01
CA CYS A 108 -17.69 18.98 12.98
C CYS A 108 -18.22 18.97 14.43
N CYS A 109 -19.52 18.77 14.64
CA CYS A 109 -20.09 18.60 15.97
C CYS A 109 -19.59 17.29 16.61
N LYS A 110 -19.36 17.31 17.92
CA LYS A 110 -19.09 16.07 18.67
C LYS A 110 -20.35 15.22 18.71
N HIS A 111 -20.14 13.91 18.73
CA HIS A 111 -21.21 12.93 18.89
C HIS A 111 -20.93 12.08 20.14
N ASN A 112 -21.98 11.76 20.89
CA ASN A 112 -21.87 10.80 21.99
C ASN A 112 -21.83 9.36 21.46
N GLU A 113 -21.67 8.38 22.35
CA GLU A 113 -21.63 6.95 22.00
C GLU A 113 -22.87 6.45 21.24
N ARG A 114 -24.02 7.13 21.42
CA ARG A 114 -25.27 6.83 20.72
C ARG A 114 -25.39 7.57 19.38
N LYS A 115 -24.30 8.13 18.86
CA LYS A 115 -24.25 8.99 17.67
C LYS A 115 -25.16 10.21 17.75
N GLN A 116 -25.53 10.64 18.95
CA GLN A 116 -26.30 11.87 19.13
C GLN A 116 -25.34 13.04 19.18
N ARG A 117 -25.67 14.07 18.41
CA ARG A 117 -24.93 15.32 18.36
C ARG A 117 -24.92 16.00 19.73
N ALA A 118 -23.78 16.60 20.09
CA ALA A 118 -23.64 17.39 21.30
C ALA A 118 -24.64 18.56 21.33
N ALA A 119 -25.16 18.84 22.52
CA ALA A 119 -26.16 19.89 22.71
C ALA A 119 -25.64 21.26 22.23
N GLY A 120 -26.53 22.05 21.62
CA GLY A 120 -26.21 23.39 21.10
C GLY A 120 -25.49 23.40 19.75
N CYS A 121 -24.89 22.29 19.30
CA CYS A 121 -24.32 22.19 17.96
C CYS A 121 -25.42 21.76 16.95
N PRO A 122 -25.56 22.38 15.77
CA PRO A 122 -24.64 23.34 15.13
C PRO A 122 -25.04 24.82 15.29
N GLN A 123 -25.92 25.16 16.25
CA GLN A 123 -26.29 26.56 16.47
C GLN A 123 -25.13 27.40 17.01
N SER A 124 -24.29 26.79 17.85
CA SER A 124 -23.01 27.37 18.27
C SER A 124 -21.93 26.30 18.29
N PHE A 125 -20.75 26.65 17.79
CA PHE A 125 -19.58 25.79 17.80
C PHE A 125 -18.65 26.23 18.94
N THR A 126 -18.55 25.41 19.97
CA THR A 126 -17.69 25.62 21.13
C THR A 126 -16.69 24.47 21.25
N LEU A 127 -15.66 24.64 22.08
CA LEU A 127 -14.67 23.60 22.34
C LEU A 127 -15.25 22.38 23.02
N ASP A 128 -16.35 22.56 23.74
CA ASP A 128 -17.00 21.49 24.48
C ASP A 128 -17.87 20.65 23.56
N ASN A 129 -18.57 21.27 22.59
CA ASN A 129 -19.55 20.60 21.74
C ASN A 129 -19.08 20.27 20.31
N SER A 130 -17.89 20.71 19.90
CA SER A 130 -17.40 20.55 18.52
C SER A 130 -15.90 20.31 18.45
N ASN A 131 -15.43 19.80 17.31
CA ASN A 131 -14.02 19.49 17.04
C ASN A 131 -13.32 20.57 16.19
N ILE A 132 -13.83 21.81 16.19
CA ILE A 132 -13.38 22.90 15.31
C ILE A 132 -11.91 23.31 15.46
N ARG A 133 -11.23 22.92 16.55
CA ARG A 133 -9.79 23.20 16.75
C ARG A 133 -8.87 22.07 16.32
N GLN A 134 -9.42 20.91 15.98
CA GLN A 134 -8.65 19.73 15.63
C GLN A 134 -8.84 19.43 14.14
N GLY A 135 -7.82 19.71 13.34
CA GLY A 135 -7.82 19.37 11.92
C GLY A 135 -7.81 17.87 11.67
N CYS A 136 -8.37 17.45 10.54
CA CYS A 136 -8.40 16.03 10.18
C CYS A 136 -7.05 15.53 9.68
N TRP A 137 -6.23 16.37 9.06
CA TRP A 137 -4.90 15.97 8.59
C TRP A 137 -3.99 15.47 9.70
N PRO A 138 -3.71 16.22 10.78
CA PRO A 138 -2.80 15.75 11.82
C PRO A 138 -3.27 14.47 12.51
N VAL A 139 -4.59 14.27 12.64
CA VAL A 139 -5.15 13.02 13.21
C VAL A 139 -4.99 11.87 12.23
N PHE A 140 -5.36 12.08 10.97
CA PHE A 140 -5.24 11.09 9.92
C PHE A 140 -3.78 10.68 9.72
N ASP A 141 -2.86 11.64 9.64
CA ASP A 141 -1.43 11.41 9.42
C ASP A 141 -0.82 10.57 10.55
N ALA A 142 -1.15 10.88 11.81
CA ALA A 142 -0.71 10.10 12.96
C ALA A 142 -1.22 8.64 12.92
N LEU A 143 -2.49 8.45 12.55
CA LEU A 143 -3.06 7.11 12.41
C LEU A 143 -2.47 6.37 11.20
N PHE A 144 -2.34 7.06 10.08
CA PHE A 144 -1.80 6.52 8.84
C PHE A 144 -0.36 6.03 9.05
N HIS A 145 0.52 6.86 9.63
CA HIS A 145 1.87 6.45 9.96
C HIS A 145 1.92 5.24 10.89
N LYS A 146 1.05 5.17 11.90
CA LYS A 146 0.96 4.02 12.81
C LYS A 146 0.54 2.74 12.08
N TYR A 147 -0.55 2.77 11.33
CA TYR A 147 -1.10 1.58 10.67
C TYR A 147 -0.24 1.11 9.51
N VAL A 148 0.25 2.03 8.68
CA VAL A 148 1.10 1.66 7.55
C VAL A 148 2.42 1.06 8.01
N THR A 149 2.99 1.53 9.13
CA THR A 149 4.18 0.89 9.71
C THR A 149 3.88 -0.55 10.12
N ILE A 150 2.76 -0.80 10.81
CA ILE A 150 2.35 -2.15 11.25
C ILE A 150 2.11 -3.07 10.04
N ILE A 151 1.37 -2.59 9.05
CA ILE A 151 1.06 -3.34 7.83
C ILE A 151 2.33 -3.61 7.03
N GLY A 152 3.23 -2.63 6.90
CA GLY A 152 4.52 -2.76 6.23
C GLY A 152 5.40 -3.83 6.87
N CYS A 153 5.48 -3.85 8.21
CA CYS A 153 6.18 -4.91 8.93
C CYS A 153 5.58 -6.30 8.67
N GLY A 154 4.25 -6.41 8.67
CA GLY A 154 3.56 -7.67 8.33
C GLY A 154 3.83 -8.11 6.88
N TRP A 155 3.83 -7.16 5.95
CA TRP A 155 4.04 -7.40 4.52
C TRP A 155 5.43 -7.97 4.21
N ILE A 156 6.46 -7.50 4.92
CA ILE A 156 7.82 -8.07 4.81
C ILE A 156 7.81 -9.58 5.11
N GLY A 157 7.04 -10.00 6.13
CA GLY A 157 6.87 -11.42 6.45
C GLY A 157 6.24 -12.23 5.31
N ILE A 158 5.24 -11.65 4.63
CA ILE A 158 4.58 -12.27 3.46
C ILE A 158 5.58 -12.44 2.32
N VAL A 159 6.36 -11.41 2.02
CA VAL A 159 7.41 -11.45 0.97
C VAL A 159 8.45 -12.53 1.27
N ILE A 160 8.91 -12.64 2.52
CA ILE A 160 9.86 -13.69 2.93
C ILE A 160 9.24 -15.08 2.74
N LEU A 161 8.00 -15.28 3.19
CA LEU A 161 7.29 -16.55 3.01
C LEU A 161 7.14 -16.89 1.51
N GLN A 162 6.81 -15.89 0.70
CA GLN A 162 6.67 -16.03 -0.76
C GLN A 162 7.98 -16.48 -1.42
N ILE A 163 9.12 -15.92 -1.00
CA ILE A 163 10.45 -16.32 -1.45
C ILE A 163 10.75 -17.77 -1.04
N LEU A 164 10.47 -18.16 0.20
CA LEU A 164 10.68 -19.53 0.69
C LEU A 164 9.86 -20.55 -0.13
N VAL A 165 8.60 -20.21 -0.45
CA VAL A 165 7.73 -21.06 -1.28
C VAL A 165 8.26 -21.17 -2.71
N LEU A 166 8.76 -20.08 -3.30
CA LEU A 166 9.40 -20.11 -4.62
C LEU A 166 10.66 -20.99 -4.62
N ILE A 167 11.53 -20.86 -3.60
CA ILE A 167 12.72 -21.70 -3.45
C ILE A 167 12.33 -23.18 -3.35
N ALA A 168 11.34 -23.50 -2.51
CA ALA A 168 10.85 -24.87 -2.35
C ALA A 168 10.25 -25.43 -3.65
N ALA A 169 9.47 -24.64 -4.39
CA ALA A 169 8.90 -25.03 -5.67
C ALA A 169 9.97 -25.30 -6.73
N ILE A 170 10.98 -24.42 -6.83
CA ILE A 170 12.12 -24.60 -7.73
C ILE A 170 12.90 -25.86 -7.36
N PHE A 171 13.17 -26.08 -6.06
CA PHE A 171 13.87 -27.27 -5.58
C PHE A 171 13.08 -28.56 -5.88
N TYR A 172 11.76 -28.56 -5.70
CA TYR A 172 10.88 -29.67 -6.05
C TYR A 172 10.93 -30.00 -7.54
N VAL A 173 10.85 -28.98 -8.41
CA VAL A 173 10.98 -29.17 -9.87
C VAL A 173 12.36 -29.72 -10.23
N ARG A 174 13.44 -29.16 -9.66
CA ARG A 174 14.82 -29.63 -9.91
C ARG A 174 15.04 -31.08 -9.48
N THR A 175 14.56 -31.47 -8.30
CA THR A 175 14.71 -32.84 -7.78
C THR A 175 13.86 -33.84 -8.57
N LYS A 176 12.65 -33.46 -8.96
CA LYS A 176 11.81 -34.30 -9.83
C LYS A 176 12.45 -34.49 -11.20
N LEU A 177 12.94 -33.42 -11.84
CA LEU A 177 13.65 -33.48 -13.12
C LEU A 177 14.87 -34.40 -13.06
N ARG A 178 15.65 -34.37 -11.96
CA ARG A 178 16.76 -35.32 -11.74
C ARG A 178 16.28 -36.77 -11.61
N ARG A 179 15.15 -37.01 -10.94
CA ARG A 179 14.63 -38.37 -10.69
C ARG A 179 13.93 -38.98 -11.90
N THR A 180 13.25 -38.17 -12.72
CA THR A 180 12.58 -38.59 -13.96
C THR A 180 13.51 -38.62 -15.17
N TRP A 181 14.84 -38.58 -14.95
CA TRP A 181 15.82 -38.87 -15.98
C TRP A 181 16.29 -40.34 -15.87
N PRO A 182 15.49 -41.36 -16.26
CA PRO A 182 16.02 -42.68 -16.53
C PRO A 182 16.62 -42.68 -17.94
N PHE A 183 17.77 -43.33 -18.06
CA PHE A 183 18.60 -43.46 -19.26
C PHE A 183 19.52 -42.28 -19.58
N GLY A 184 20.82 -42.56 -19.38
CA GLY A 184 21.90 -41.80 -19.96
C GLY A 184 21.77 -41.74 -21.47
N LEU A 185 21.84 -40.51 -21.99
CA LEU A 185 22.40 -40.25 -23.29
C LEU A 185 23.46 -39.17 -23.06
N LYS A 186 24.73 -39.58 -23.13
CA LYS A 186 25.80 -38.67 -23.51
C LYS A 186 25.43 -38.12 -24.88
N LEU A 187 25.11 -36.83 -24.98
CA LEU A 187 25.30 -36.07 -26.21
C LEU A 187 25.67 -34.63 -25.85
N GLY A 188 26.87 -34.23 -26.26
CA GLY A 188 27.31 -32.84 -26.24
C GLY A 188 28.25 -32.46 -25.10
N GLN A 189 29.39 -33.14 -25.00
CA GLN A 189 30.59 -32.48 -24.52
C GLN A 189 30.90 -31.36 -25.52
N SER A 190 30.44 -30.15 -25.26
CA SER A 190 31.05 -28.97 -25.87
C SER A 190 32.38 -28.79 -25.20
N THR A 191 33.42 -29.28 -25.88
CA THR A 191 34.81 -28.81 -25.82
C THR A 191 35.01 -27.57 -24.95
N PHE A 192 35.50 -27.78 -23.75
CA PHE A 192 36.53 -26.92 -23.19
C PHE A 192 37.40 -27.86 -22.37
N GLU A 193 38.49 -28.28 -23.00
CA GLU A 193 39.50 -29.14 -22.41
C GLU A 193 40.01 -28.53 -21.09
N ASP A 194 40.07 -29.37 -20.08
CA ASP A 194 40.83 -29.15 -18.87
C ASP A 194 42.31 -29.05 -19.28
N GLU A 195 42.91 -27.87 -19.11
CA GLU A 195 44.37 -27.72 -19.05
C GLU A 195 44.77 -27.90 -17.58
N GLU A 196 44.74 -29.15 -17.11
CA GLU A 196 45.49 -29.57 -15.93
C GLU A 196 46.84 -30.08 -16.43
N ALA A 197 47.86 -29.26 -16.19
CA ALA A 197 49.26 -29.61 -16.34
C ALA A 197 49.58 -30.84 -15.49
N ASP A 198 50.15 -31.88 -16.09
CA ASP A 198 51.35 -32.56 -15.60
C ASP A 198 51.81 -33.65 -16.60
N ASP A 199 53.09 -33.59 -16.97
CA ASP A 199 54.02 -34.66 -17.35
C ASP A 199 53.56 -35.82 -18.27
N THR A 200 54.31 -36.29 -19.28
CA THR A 200 55.74 -36.19 -19.61
C THR A 200 55.97 -36.84 -21.00
N ILE A 201 56.93 -36.28 -21.75
CA ILE A 201 57.93 -36.96 -22.62
C ILE A 201 57.45 -37.77 -23.84
N MET A 202 57.95 -37.43 -25.05
CA MET A 202 58.83 -38.30 -25.88
C MET A 202 59.44 -37.53 -27.07
N GLU A 203 60.78 -37.61 -27.17
CA GLU A 203 61.63 -37.85 -28.37
C GLU A 203 61.66 -36.76 -29.47
N ASP A 204 62.77 -36.35 -30.12
CA ASP A 204 64.17 -36.80 -30.22
C ASP A 204 65.05 -35.68 -30.88
N GLU A 205 66.37 -35.93 -30.96
CA GLU A 205 67.45 -35.29 -31.76
C GLU A 205 68.17 -34.06 -31.16
N GLU A 206 69.40 -34.15 -30.63
CA GLU A 206 70.75 -34.41 -31.23
C GLU A 206 71.51 -33.12 -31.60
N PHE A 207 72.62 -32.81 -30.88
CA PHE A 207 73.96 -32.41 -31.36
C PHE A 207 74.81 -31.86 -30.18
N VAL A 208 75.84 -32.60 -29.71
CA VAL A 208 77.28 -32.50 -30.03
C VAL A 208 78.06 -31.54 -29.10
N GLU A 209 79.06 -32.15 -28.44
CA GLU A 209 80.26 -31.62 -27.73
C GLU A 209 80.33 -30.14 -27.29
#